data_AF-A0A852Z321-F1
#
_entry.id   AF-A0A852Z321-F1
#
_cell.length_a   1.000
_cell.length_b   1.000
_cell.length_c   1.000
_cell.angle_alpha   90.00
_cell.angle_beta   90.00
_cell.angle_gamma   90.00
#
_symmetry.space_group_name_H-M   'P 1'
#
loop_
_entity.id
_entity.type
_entity.pdbx_description
1 polymer ?
#
loop_
_entity_poly.entity_id
_entity_poly.type
_entity_poly.pdbx_seq_one_letter_code
_entity_poly.pdbx_strand_id
1 'polypeptide(L)'
;MRIAGAADERDNGWEQHQPRFRVCFFAGGDAPSASWSTDTYDAAGADVLEVVQWAQDHAGSERLYAIALVDEDHTLPADQCRGSTWLVGMDANEFQVDEDERRCFAAMLARRGKRVLGLR
;
A
#
# COMPACT_ATOMS: atom_id res chain seq x y z
N MET A 1 2.26 14.24 -10.76
CA MET A 1 2.95 13.12 -11.45
C MET A 1 4.14 13.69 -12.20
N ARG A 2 5.33 13.13 -11.98
CA ARG A 2 6.54 13.44 -12.75
C ARG A 2 6.92 12.17 -13.50
N ILE A 3 7.28 12.28 -14.78
CA ILE A 3 7.78 11.16 -15.59
C ILE A 3 9.30 11.35 -15.67
N ALA A 4 10.07 10.34 -15.29
CA ALA A 4 11.53 10.40 -15.28
C ALA A 4 12.11 9.57 -16.44
N GLY A 5 12.81 10.22 -17.37
CA GLY A 5 13.71 9.61 -18.35
C GLY A 5 13.12 8.52 -19.25
N ALA A 6 13.98 7.95 -20.11
CA ALA A 6 13.71 6.69 -20.78
C ALA A 6 14.40 5.57 -19.99
N ALA A 7 13.69 4.46 -19.75
CA ALA A 7 14.28 3.26 -19.16
C ALA A 7 14.99 2.43 -20.24
N ASP A 8 16.11 1.79 -19.91
CA ASP A 8 16.71 0.76 -20.78
C ASP A 8 16.08 -0.59 -20.43
N GLU A 9 15.16 -1.06 -21.28
CA GLU A 9 14.43 -2.32 -21.09
C GLU A 9 15.34 -3.57 -21.07
N ARG A 10 16.63 -3.43 -21.43
CA ARG A 10 17.59 -4.53 -21.44
C ARG A 10 18.18 -4.85 -20.07
N ASP A 11 17.93 -4.02 -19.05
CA ASP A 11 18.35 -4.25 -17.66
C ASP A 11 17.22 -4.89 -16.83
N ASN A 12 16.81 -6.10 -17.23
CA ASN A 12 15.69 -6.83 -16.64
C ASN A 12 16.11 -7.81 -15.52
N GLY A 13 17.37 -7.77 -15.09
CA GLY A 13 17.91 -8.70 -14.08
C GLY A 13 17.25 -8.59 -12.70
N TRP A 14 16.48 -7.53 -12.48
CA TRP A 14 15.77 -7.23 -11.23
C TRP A 14 14.25 -7.39 -11.34
N GLU A 15 13.73 -7.92 -12.47
CA GLU A 15 12.30 -8.13 -12.64
C GLU A 15 11.79 -9.29 -11.76
N GLN A 16 10.68 -9.04 -11.06
CA GLN A 16 10.01 -10.05 -10.25
C GLN A 16 8.55 -10.20 -10.69
N HIS A 17 8.22 -11.38 -11.22
CA HIS A 17 6.87 -11.69 -11.72
C HIS A 17 5.91 -12.21 -10.65
N GLN A 18 6.40 -12.41 -9.43
CA GLN A 18 5.60 -12.85 -8.28
C GLN A 18 5.71 -11.83 -7.16
N PRO A 19 5.11 -10.64 -7.33
CA PRO A 19 5.12 -9.63 -6.29
C PRO A 19 4.33 -10.12 -5.07
N ARG A 20 4.79 -9.70 -3.89
CA ARG A 20 4.04 -9.85 -2.65
C ARG A 20 3.62 -8.47 -2.17
N PHE A 21 2.32 -8.31 -1.93
CA PHE A 21 1.76 -7.06 -1.46
C PHE A 21 1.36 -7.19 0.00
N ARG A 22 1.70 -6.20 0.81
CA ARG A 22 1.16 -6.04 2.15
C ARG A 22 -0.01 -5.09 2.10
N VAL A 23 -1.16 -5.53 2.59
CA VAL A 23 -2.38 -4.75 2.68
C VAL A 23 -2.70 -4.51 4.15
N CYS A 24 -2.77 -3.24 4.52
CA CYS A 24 -3.13 -2.81 5.87
C CYS A 24 -4.52 -2.19 5.83
N PHE A 25 -5.40 -2.59 6.74
CA PHE A 25 -6.70 -1.99 6.97
C PHE A 25 -6.72 -1.25 8.29
N PHE A 26 -7.26 -0.03 8.28
CA PHE A 26 -7.31 0.82 9.46
C PHE A 26 -8.75 1.18 9.81
N ALA A 27 -9.13 0.97 11.07
CA ALA A 27 -10.42 1.38 11.62
C ALA A 27 -10.25 2.35 12.80
N GLY A 28 -11.24 3.21 13.00
CA GLY A 28 -11.20 4.27 14.02
C GLY A 28 -10.56 5.56 13.51
N GLY A 29 -9.68 6.17 14.31
CA GLY A 29 -8.92 7.38 13.95
C GLY A 29 -9.74 8.68 13.76
N ASP A 30 -11.05 8.62 13.96
CA ASP A 30 -11.97 9.74 13.71
C ASP A 30 -11.95 10.81 14.83
N ALA A 31 -11.41 10.49 16.01
CA ALA A 31 -11.34 11.39 17.15
C ALA A 31 -9.92 11.97 17.34
N PRO A 32 -9.80 13.22 17.86
CA PRO A 32 -8.51 13.77 18.26
C PRO A 32 -7.80 12.80 19.23
N SER A 33 -6.54 12.48 18.98
CA SER A 33 -5.72 11.52 19.74
C SER A 33 -6.11 10.03 19.67
N ALA A 34 -7.06 9.63 18.81
CA ALA A 34 -7.34 8.21 18.57
C ALA A 34 -6.25 7.57 17.69
N SER A 35 -5.79 6.38 18.08
CA SER A 35 -4.97 5.52 17.23
C SER A 35 -5.83 4.69 16.29
N TRP A 36 -5.24 4.16 15.22
CA TRP A 36 -5.91 3.25 14.30
C TRP A 36 -5.70 1.80 14.75
N SER A 37 -6.75 1.00 14.79
CA SER A 37 -6.61 -0.45 14.85
C SER A 37 -6.22 -0.97 13.47
N THR A 38 -5.23 -1.87 13.40
CA THR A 38 -4.68 -2.35 12.13
C THR A 38 -4.87 -3.85 11.95
N ASP A 39 -5.47 -4.25 10.84
CA ASP A 39 -5.44 -5.62 10.33
C ASP A 39 -4.49 -5.68 9.11
N THR A 40 -3.58 -6.66 9.06
CA THR A 40 -2.57 -6.77 8.01
C THR A 40 -2.63 -8.13 7.32
N TYR A 41 -2.57 -8.11 5.98
CA TYR A 41 -2.58 -9.29 5.13
C TYR A 41 -1.45 -9.20 4.11
N ASP A 42 -0.77 -10.32 3.84
CA ASP A 42 0.13 -10.42 2.69
C ASP A 42 -0.61 -11.15 1.56
N ALA A 43 -0.69 -10.54 0.38
CA ALA A 43 -1.29 -11.08 -0.84
C ALA A 43 -0.19 -11.41 -1.86
N ALA A 44 -0.33 -12.55 -2.54
CA ALA A 44 0.59 -13.01 -3.58
C ALA A 44 -0.20 -13.67 -4.73
N GLY A 45 0.41 -13.78 -5.91
CA GLY A 45 -0.23 -14.38 -7.08
C GLY A 45 -1.33 -13.50 -7.70
N ALA A 46 -1.29 -12.20 -7.44
CA ALA A 46 -2.20 -11.19 -7.99
C ALA A 46 -1.36 -9.99 -8.47
N ASP A 47 -1.90 -9.16 -9.36
CA ASP A 47 -1.33 -7.86 -9.70
C ASP A 47 -1.84 -6.73 -8.77
N VAL A 48 -1.27 -5.53 -8.92
CA VAL A 48 -1.62 -4.39 -8.07
C VAL A 48 -3.09 -3.97 -8.20
N LEU A 49 -3.70 -4.12 -9.38
CA LEU A 49 -5.09 -3.71 -9.61
C LEU A 49 -6.06 -4.72 -8.97
N GLU A 50 -5.76 -6.02 -9.09
CA GLU A 50 -6.51 -7.08 -8.39
C GLU A 50 -6.45 -6.88 -6.87
N VAL A 51 -5.28 -6.56 -6.31
CA VAL A 51 -5.12 -6.28 -4.88
C VAL A 51 -5.87 -5.02 -4.46
N VAL A 52 -5.86 -3.96 -5.27
CA VAL A 52 -6.65 -2.75 -4.98
C VAL A 52 -8.15 -3.06 -5.00
N GLN A 53 -8.63 -3.84 -5.97
CA GLN A 53 -10.03 -4.26 -6.06
C GLN A 53 -10.44 -5.07 -4.82
N TRP A 54 -9.63 -6.04 -4.41
CA TRP A 54 -9.87 -6.79 -3.18
C TRP A 54 -9.84 -5.90 -1.94
N ALA A 55 -8.86 -5.00 -1.82
CA ALA A 55 -8.71 -4.14 -0.67
C ALA A 55 -9.89 -3.16 -0.52
N GLN A 56 -10.35 -2.53 -1.60
CA GLN A 56 -11.51 -1.64 -1.51
C GLN A 56 -12.80 -2.40 -1.12
N ASP A 57 -12.97 -3.64 -1.58
CA ASP A 57 -14.16 -4.44 -1.29
C ASP A 57 -14.13 -4.95 0.15
N HIS A 58 -12.94 -5.32 0.65
CA HIS A 58 -12.74 -5.76 2.03
C HIS A 58 -12.80 -4.61 3.04
N ALA A 59 -12.31 -3.42 2.68
CA ALA A 59 -12.39 -2.22 3.52
C ALA A 59 -13.83 -1.73 3.70
N GLY A 60 -14.69 -1.95 2.70
CA GLY A 60 -16.07 -1.52 2.70
C GLY A 60 -16.19 0.01 2.82
N SER A 61 -17.25 0.47 3.50
CA SER A 61 -17.52 1.89 3.72
C SER A 61 -16.73 2.51 4.86
N GLU A 62 -16.16 1.69 5.75
CA GLU A 62 -15.75 2.15 7.09
C GLU A 62 -14.25 2.15 7.31
N ARG A 63 -13.48 1.33 6.60
CA ARG A 63 -12.03 1.22 6.85
C ARG A 63 -11.24 2.00 5.81
N LEU A 64 -10.06 2.47 6.23
CA LEU A 64 -9.02 2.85 5.29
C LEU A 64 -8.27 1.58 4.86
N TYR A 65 -7.64 1.64 3.70
CA TYR A 65 -6.67 0.63 3.29
C TYR A 65 -5.43 1.29 2.69
N ALA A 66 -4.28 0.65 2.92
CA ALA A 66 -3.01 0.95 2.30
C ALA A 66 -2.37 -0.33 1.75
N ILE A 67 -1.59 -0.21 0.68
CA ILE A 67 -0.94 -1.33 0.00
C ILE A 67 0.53 -0.98 -0.20
N ALA A 68 1.42 -1.89 0.20
CA ALA A 68 2.84 -1.81 -0.08
C ALA A 68 3.31 -3.01 -0.87
N LEU A 69 4.31 -2.83 -1.74
CA LEU A 69 5.13 -3.91 -2.26
C LEU A 69 6.10 -4.33 -1.15
N VAL A 70 6.06 -5.61 -0.77
CA VAL A 70 7.02 -6.19 0.16
C VAL A 70 8.28 -6.49 -0.63
N ASP A 71 9.38 -5.87 -0.23
CA ASP A 71 10.69 -6.26 -0.72
C ASP A 71 11.14 -7.48 0.10
N GLU A 72 11.60 -8.52 -0.59
CA GLU A 72 12.21 -9.68 0.05
C GLU A 72 13.70 -9.64 -0.24
N ASP A 73 14.46 -8.98 0.63
CA ASP A 73 15.92 -9.07 0.54
C ASP A 73 16.34 -10.46 1.05
N HIS A 74 16.41 -11.42 0.12
CA HIS A 74 16.80 -12.80 0.41
C HIS A 74 18.25 -12.95 0.90
N THR A 75 19.05 -11.86 0.90
CA THR A 75 20.41 -11.85 1.45
C THR A 75 20.46 -11.53 2.94
N LEU A 76 19.38 -11.00 3.51
CA LEU A 76 19.27 -10.69 4.93
C LEU A 76 18.64 -11.85 5.73
N PRO A 77 18.87 -11.93 7.05
CA PRO A 77 18.12 -12.81 7.94
C PRO A 77 16.60 -12.54 7.87
N ALA A 78 15.77 -13.57 8.01
CA ALA A 78 14.31 -13.51 7.80
C ALA A 78 13.57 -12.46 8.67
N ASP A 79 14.14 -12.09 9.81
CA ASP A 79 13.67 -11.03 10.73
C ASP A 79 14.08 -9.61 10.29
N GLN A 80 14.97 -9.49 9.31
CA GLN A 80 15.52 -8.25 8.76
C GLN A 80 15.15 -8.04 7.27
N CYS A 81 14.52 -9.02 6.63
CA CYS A 81 14.24 -9.08 5.19
C CYS A 81 13.17 -8.12 4.64
N ARG A 82 12.49 -7.28 5.42
CA ARG A 82 11.20 -6.70 4.98
C ARG A 82 11.22 -5.18 4.89
N GLY A 83 11.77 -4.69 3.79
CA GLY A 83 11.42 -3.36 3.28
C GLY A 83 9.98 -3.35 2.77
N SER A 84 9.34 -2.19 2.74
CA SER A 84 8.01 -2.02 2.14
C SER A 84 7.96 -0.72 1.38
N THR A 85 7.60 -0.80 0.10
CA THR A 85 7.39 0.37 -0.75
C THR A 85 5.89 0.62 -0.88
N TRP A 86 5.38 1.72 -0.30
CA TRP A 86 3.96 2.06 -0.37
C TRP A 86 3.54 2.39 -1.80
N LEU A 87 2.56 1.64 -2.31
CA LEU A 87 1.95 1.84 -3.63
C LEU A 87 0.65 2.65 -3.51
N VAL A 88 -0.10 2.42 -2.44
CA VAL A 88 -1.39 3.05 -2.17
C VAL A 88 -1.46 3.44 -0.70
N GLY A 89 -1.63 4.74 -0.41
CA GLY A 89 -1.72 5.22 0.98
C GLY A 89 -0.37 5.14 1.71
N MET A 90 -0.45 4.94 3.02
CA MET A 90 0.69 4.80 3.94
C MET A 90 0.19 4.18 5.26
N ASP A 91 1.08 3.93 6.22
CA ASP A 91 0.65 3.56 7.57
C ASP A 91 -0.10 4.73 8.23
N ALA A 92 -1.33 4.47 8.69
CA ALA A 92 -2.16 5.48 9.33
C ALA A 92 -1.68 5.86 10.74
N ASN A 93 -0.83 5.03 11.37
CA ASN A 93 -0.25 5.29 12.68
C ASN A 93 1.13 5.98 12.62
N GLU A 94 1.72 6.11 11.43
CA GLU A 94 2.97 6.85 11.20
C GLU A 94 2.73 8.37 11.17
N PHE A 95 3.74 9.15 11.57
CA PHE A 95 3.67 10.61 11.50
C PHE A 95 3.86 11.09 10.06
N GLN A 96 3.05 12.05 9.61
CA GLN A 96 3.23 12.69 8.30
C GLN A 96 4.20 13.87 8.42
N VAL A 97 5.49 13.58 8.27
CA VAL A 97 6.60 14.52 8.42
C VAL A 97 6.72 15.47 7.23
N ASP A 98 6.39 15.02 6.01
CA ASP A 98 6.50 15.82 4.80
C ASP A 98 5.18 16.05 4.03
N GLU A 99 5.25 16.84 2.94
CA GLU A 99 4.08 17.18 2.13
C GLU A 99 3.55 16.00 1.31
N ASP A 100 4.44 15.11 0.85
CA ASP A 100 4.06 13.94 0.05
C ASP A 100 3.30 12.94 0.93
N GLU A 101 3.76 12.71 2.16
CA GLU A 101 3.08 11.89 3.16
C GLU A 101 1.72 12.45 3.55
N ARG A 102 1.63 13.77 3.82
CA ARG A 102 0.34 14.42 4.12
C ARG A 102 -0.64 14.28 2.95
N ARG A 103 -0.15 14.43 1.72
CA ARG A 103 -0.97 14.23 0.52
C ARG A 103 -1.42 12.78 0.39
N CYS A 104 -0.54 11.81 0.62
CA CYS A 104 -0.87 10.38 0.60
C CYS A 104 -1.93 10.03 1.65
N PHE A 105 -1.78 10.52 2.88
CA PHE A 105 -2.74 10.30 3.96
C PHE A 105 -4.09 10.97 3.67
N ALA A 106 -4.11 12.22 3.19
CA ALA A 106 -5.33 12.91 2.80
C ALA A 106 -6.06 12.18 1.65
N ALA A 107 -5.32 11.67 0.66
CA ALA A 107 -5.89 10.85 -0.41
C ALA A 107 -6.46 9.54 0.14
N MET A 108 -5.79 8.90 1.10
CA MET A 108 -6.28 7.69 1.77
C MET A 108 -7.61 7.94 2.50
N LEU A 109 -7.71 9.02 3.27
CA LEU A 109 -8.97 9.44 3.91
C LEU A 109 -10.06 9.73 2.87
N ALA A 110 -9.73 10.45 1.80
CA ALA A 110 -10.67 10.81 0.76
C ALA A 110 -11.23 9.61 -0.02
N ARG A 111 -10.50 8.48 -0.05
CA ARG A 111 -10.94 7.21 -0.68
C ARG A 111 -11.84 6.37 0.22
N ARG A 112 -11.94 6.66 1.53
CA ARG A 112 -12.75 5.86 2.47
C ARG A 112 -14.16 5.68 1.94
N GLY A 113 -14.60 4.43 1.84
CA GLY A 113 -15.91 4.06 1.32
C GLY A 113 -16.17 4.38 -0.16
N LYS A 114 -15.14 4.68 -0.94
CA LYS A 114 -15.24 4.89 -2.38
C LYS A 114 -14.61 3.72 -3.13
N ARG A 115 -15.28 3.27 -4.18
CA ARG A 115 -14.67 2.38 -5.18
C ARG A 115 -13.84 3.21 -6.15
N VAL A 116 -12.58 2.82 -6.31
CA VAL A 116 -11.64 3.45 -7.25
C VAL A 116 -11.43 2.57 -8.48
N LEU A 117 -11.61 1.26 -8.34
CA LEU A 117 -11.62 0.29 -9.42
C LEU A 117 -12.99 -0.37 -9.54
N GLY A 118 -13.29 -0.82 -10.76
CA GLY A 118 -14.46 -1.63 -11.10
C GLY A 118 -14.06 -2.71 -12.09
N LEU A 119 -12.99 -3.45 -11.76
CA LEU A 119 -12.60 -4.62 -12.55
C LEU A 119 -13.74 -5.63 -12.50
N ARG A 120 -14.14 -6.13 -13.68
CA ARG A 120 -15.26 -7.06 -13.88
C ARG A 120 -14.80 -8.50 -13.82
#